data_AF-A0A4P5Y8N9-F1
#
_entry.id   AF-A0A4P5Y8N9-F1
#
_cell.length_a   1.000
_cell.length_b   1.000
_cell.length_c   1.000
_cell.angle_alpha   90.00
_cell.angle_beta   90.00
_cell.angle_gamma   90.00
#
_symmetry.space_group_name_H-M   'P 1'
#
loop_
_entity.id
_entity.type
_entity.pdbx_description
1 polymer ?
#
loop_
_entity_poly.entity_id
_entity_poly.type
_entity_poly.pdbx_seq_one_letter_code
_entity_poly.pdbx_strand_id
1 'polypeptide(L)'
;MLSFWKKWRLDQSASRRRTSGRADDRSRTAVQIERFEQRALLSISTLVSASAGSTTEKTLTITATGAETINVAVNATRQVTINGAIVGTPVYAADLSKLVVNGGTGNNRIDLTGVTASAFTRLRNVQVDGGAGNDRITGSAFAESLSGGNGNDTIVAGLGNDTVLGGNGNDNVQGGDGADSIDGSTGNDTLVGGDQNDTLSGGSGNNVLTGDSGNDSLIGGIGVDILSGGVGDDQLSGDNGNDQLVGGDGNDIAIGGLGNDVLSGGAGDDSLSAGDGNDVVDGGAGSDTLLGEDGNDRLTAGIDTANNTVIGGAGNDTLTSAAGADSLDAGDGNDSVIGGANSDTILAGSGADTIFSGDGSDSVDAGGGNDRIDLGAGDDTALGGDGNDSISGESGSDSMDGGTGDDVLYGDADNFGFDSLSSDDGDDTLLGNDGNDTLIGNEGNNYLDGGANSDSVQGGSENDTLLGQDGNDTLLGGGGDDHIESGFGRDSVVGGSGDDDILADSFDVVIFDGGDDPASQASNSNSTGNATTQLGQLNLRGLTLDEIQFLLQASGR
;
A
#
# COMPACT_ATOMS: atom_id res chain seq x y z
N MET A 1 17.81 63.73 31.35
CA MET A 1 18.07 65.15 31.02
C MET A 1 19.44 65.26 30.39
N LEU A 2 19.53 66.12 29.36
CA LEU A 2 20.58 66.29 28.35
C LEU A 2 22.00 66.64 28.85
N SER A 3 23.04 66.19 28.12
CA SER A 3 23.93 67.02 27.24
C SER A 3 25.21 66.21 26.90
N PHE A 4 25.51 65.80 25.66
CA PHE A 4 25.98 66.47 24.43
C PHE A 4 27.43 67.03 24.42
N TRP A 5 28.26 66.43 23.52
CA TRP A 5 29.42 66.96 22.74
C TRP A 5 30.81 67.06 23.42
N LYS A 6 31.99 66.92 22.77
CA LYS A 6 32.45 66.59 21.40
C LYS A 6 34.00 66.44 21.38
N LYS A 7 34.53 65.53 20.54
CA LYS A 7 35.51 65.73 19.42
C LYS A 7 36.98 66.17 19.67
N TRP A 8 37.93 65.39 19.09
CA TRP A 8 39.15 65.71 18.29
C TRP A 8 40.32 64.74 18.64
N ARG A 9 41.26 64.33 17.78
CA ARG A 9 41.47 64.22 16.31
C ARG A 9 42.77 63.40 16.14
N LEU A 10 42.88 62.60 15.08
CA LEU A 10 44.16 62.08 14.55
C LEU A 10 45.03 63.22 14.00
N ASP A 11 46.36 63.13 14.11
CA ASP A 11 47.25 62.84 12.96
C ASP A 11 48.72 62.55 13.38
N GLN A 12 49.36 61.72 12.55
CA GLN A 12 50.74 61.23 12.51
C GLN A 12 51.73 62.40 12.26
N SER A 13 53.06 62.34 12.37
CA SER A 13 54.05 61.29 12.11
C SER A 13 55.46 61.81 12.50
N ALA A 14 56.41 60.86 12.56
CA ALA A 14 57.86 61.01 12.37
C ALA A 14 58.75 61.40 13.57
N SER A 15 59.50 60.41 14.10
CA SER A 15 60.97 60.45 14.14
C SER A 15 61.60 59.17 14.72
N ARG A 16 62.09 58.31 13.81
CA ARG A 16 63.40 57.58 13.80
C ARG A 16 63.99 56.92 15.08
N ARG A 17 64.33 55.65 14.85
CA ARG A 17 65.58 54.89 15.20
C ARG A 17 65.77 54.30 16.62
N ARG A 18 65.53 52.98 16.66
CA ARG A 18 66.38 51.85 17.10
C ARG A 18 67.41 52.01 18.25
N THR A 19 67.27 51.04 19.18
CA THR A 19 68.25 50.25 19.97
C THR A 19 68.89 50.83 21.24
N SER A 20 68.53 50.29 22.42
CA SER A 20 69.40 49.46 23.31
C SER A 20 68.87 49.34 24.76
N GLY A 21 69.18 48.23 25.45
CA GLY A 21 69.11 48.04 26.92
C GLY A 21 67.78 47.46 27.46
N ARG A 22 67.65 46.22 27.95
CA ARG A 22 68.26 45.46 29.09
C ARG A 22 67.55 45.74 30.45
N ALA A 23 67.33 44.63 31.20
CA ALA A 23 66.82 44.43 32.56
C ALA A 23 65.30 44.13 32.63
N ASP A 24 64.85 42.90 32.89
CA ASP A 24 64.93 42.09 34.13
C ASP A 24 64.07 42.70 35.25
N ASP A 25 62.93 42.07 35.59
CA ASP A 25 62.54 41.65 36.94
C ASP A 25 61.12 41.06 36.97
N ARG A 26 60.96 40.07 37.84
CA ARG A 26 59.78 39.27 38.15
C ARG A 26 58.70 40.14 38.80
N SER A 27 57.44 39.92 38.44
CA SER A 27 56.31 40.28 39.31
C SER A 27 55.31 39.13 39.40
N ARG A 28 55.56 38.25 40.38
CA ARG A 28 54.48 37.62 41.13
C ARG A 28 53.88 38.71 42.01
N THR A 29 52.62 39.05 41.77
CA THR A 29 51.82 39.79 42.76
C THR A 29 50.53 39.01 42.96
N ALA A 30 50.48 38.28 44.07
CA ALA A 30 49.24 37.80 44.65
C ALA A 30 48.46 39.02 45.15
N VAL A 31 47.16 39.07 44.83
CA VAL A 31 46.23 40.06 45.40
C VAL A 31 45.26 39.33 46.30
N GLN A 32 45.32 39.66 47.59
CA GLN A 32 44.33 39.29 48.60
C GLN A 32 42.98 39.95 48.28
N ILE A 33 41.90 39.17 48.40
CA ILE A 33 40.52 39.66 48.28
C ILE A 33 40.04 40.04 49.69
N GLU A 34 39.88 41.34 49.95
CA GLU A 34 39.11 41.83 51.10
C GLU A 34 37.63 41.91 50.74
N ARG A 35 36.78 41.44 51.66
CA ARG A 35 35.31 41.44 51.55
C ARG A 35 34.77 42.86 51.41
N PHE A 36 33.86 43.05 50.45
CA PHE A 36 32.84 44.09 50.49
C PHE A 36 31.48 43.46 50.21
N GLU A 37 30.58 43.53 51.18
CA GLU A 37 29.15 43.29 50.98
C GLU A 37 28.54 44.51 50.29
N GLN A 38 27.93 44.32 49.13
CA GLN A 38 26.70 45.01 48.74
C GLN A 38 26.07 44.31 47.53
N ARG A 39 24.78 44.01 47.68
CA ARG A 39 23.92 43.37 46.68
C ARG A 39 23.84 44.24 45.42
N ALA A 40 24.37 43.76 44.31
CA ALA A 40 24.08 44.24 42.97
C ALA A 40 24.15 43.05 42.01
N LEU A 41 23.13 42.95 41.15
CA LEU A 41 22.99 41.99 40.05
C LEU A 41 24.32 41.87 39.28
N LEU A 42 24.97 40.71 39.38
CA LEU A 42 26.10 40.33 38.55
C LEU A 42 25.64 39.17 37.69
N SER A 43 25.27 39.44 36.43
CA SER A 43 25.23 38.40 35.41
C SER A 43 26.67 37.95 35.19
N ILE A 44 27.10 36.95 35.96
CA ILE A 44 28.38 36.28 35.75
C ILE A 44 28.19 35.38 34.52
N SER A 45 28.33 35.98 33.33
CA SER A 45 28.74 35.25 32.14
C SER A 45 30.19 34.83 32.36
N THR A 46 30.40 33.73 33.09
CA THR A 46 31.72 33.10 33.15
C THR A 46 31.92 32.39 31.82
N LEU A 47 32.46 33.11 30.84
CA LEU A 47 33.06 32.49 29.66
C LEU A 47 34.27 31.70 30.17
N VAL A 48 34.12 30.38 30.36
CA VAL A 48 35.26 29.49 30.55
C VAL A 48 35.84 29.23 29.16
N SER A 49 36.64 30.16 28.65
CA SER A 49 37.42 29.93 27.42
C SER A 49 38.66 29.11 27.76
N ALA A 50 38.57 27.79 27.62
CA ALA A 50 39.74 26.92 27.69
C ALA A 50 40.30 26.72 26.27
N SER A 51 41.36 27.45 25.90
CA SER A 51 42.10 27.14 24.66
C SER A 51 43.09 26.01 24.94
N ALA A 52 42.82 24.82 24.41
CA ALA A 52 43.73 23.69 24.50
C ALA A 52 44.67 23.67 23.29
N GLY A 53 45.79 24.39 23.37
CA GLY A 53 46.93 24.07 22.51
C GLY A 53 47.62 22.80 23.01
N SER A 54 47.55 21.68 22.27
CA SER A 54 48.52 20.56 22.21
C SER A 54 47.86 19.18 21.99
N THR A 55 48.53 18.34 21.20
CA THR A 55 48.16 17.03 20.60
C THR A 55 48.09 15.81 21.55
N THR A 56 47.64 15.98 22.78
CA THR A 56 47.44 14.84 23.72
C THR A 56 46.08 14.97 24.40
N GLU A 57 45.30 13.89 24.41
CA GLU A 57 43.95 13.79 24.98
C GLU A 57 43.80 14.58 26.29
N LYS A 58 42.81 15.47 26.35
CA LYS A 58 42.45 16.23 27.56
C LYS A 58 40.95 16.12 27.75
N THR A 59 40.52 15.62 28.90
CA THR A 59 39.14 15.69 29.38
C THR A 59 38.86 17.10 29.90
N LEU A 60 37.85 17.79 29.37
CA LEU A 60 37.36 19.07 29.91
C LEU A 60 36.25 18.81 30.94
N THR A 61 36.56 18.91 32.23
CA THR A 61 35.55 18.90 33.31
C THR A 61 35.13 20.31 33.63
N ILE A 62 33.83 20.58 33.60
CA ILE A 62 33.27 21.90 33.91
C ILE A 62 32.59 21.83 35.27
N THR A 63 33.03 22.70 36.18
CA THR A 63 32.38 22.90 37.48
C THR A 63 31.97 24.35 37.58
N ALA A 64 30.67 24.61 37.64
CA ALA A 64 30.12 25.96 37.79
C ALA A 64 29.19 26.02 39.01
N THR A 65 29.33 27.05 39.83
CA THR A 65 28.40 27.38 40.92
C THR A 65 27.72 28.70 40.64
N GLY A 66 26.39 28.71 40.53
CA GLY A 66 25.59 29.93 40.41
C GLY A 66 25.60 30.61 39.04
N ALA A 67 25.91 29.89 37.96
CA ALA A 67 25.79 30.38 36.59
C ALA A 67 24.39 30.10 36.03
N GLU A 68 23.74 31.09 35.42
CA GLU A 68 22.45 30.89 34.72
C GLU A 68 22.63 30.21 33.35
N THR A 69 23.82 30.37 32.73
CA THR A 69 24.18 29.80 31.42
C THR A 69 25.68 29.45 31.39
N ILE A 70 26.03 28.32 30.78
CA ILE A 70 27.42 27.92 30.50
C ILE A 70 27.58 27.70 28.99
N ASN A 71 28.55 28.40 28.39
CA ASN A 71 28.98 28.17 27.02
C ASN A 71 30.35 27.50 27.03
N VAL A 72 30.43 26.31 26.43
CA VAL A 72 31.65 25.54 26.26
C VAL A 72 32.04 25.64 24.79
N ALA A 73 33.15 26.31 24.52
CA ALA A 73 33.74 26.36 23.19
C ALA A 73 35.08 25.63 23.26
N VAL A 74 35.24 24.59 22.46
CA VAL A 74 36.45 23.78 22.48
C VAL A 74 37.12 23.84 21.12
N ASN A 75 38.35 24.36 21.08
CA ASN A 75 39.17 24.38 19.88
C ASN A 75 40.24 23.29 20.04
N ALA A 76 40.11 22.20 19.29
CA ALA A 76 41.08 21.11 19.16
C ALA A 76 41.28 20.18 20.39
N THR A 77 40.21 19.56 20.91
CA THR A 77 40.35 18.49 21.93
C THR A 77 39.66 17.20 21.51
N ARG A 78 40.31 16.05 21.76
CA ARG A 78 39.77 14.71 21.49
C ARG A 78 38.64 14.25 22.43
N GLN A 79 38.33 14.98 23.52
CA GLN A 79 37.31 14.56 24.50
C GLN A 79 36.81 15.71 25.41
N VAL A 80 35.53 16.09 25.30
CA VAL A 80 34.80 16.94 26.24
C VAL A 80 33.88 16.05 27.05
N THR A 81 34.17 15.86 28.34
CA THR A 81 33.34 14.98 29.16
C THR A 81 32.87 15.76 30.38
N ILE A 82 31.57 16.04 30.42
CA ILE A 82 30.91 16.59 31.60
C ILE A 82 30.49 15.40 32.48
N ASN A 83 31.49 14.64 32.96
CA ASN A 83 31.25 13.50 33.84
C ASN A 83 30.91 13.96 35.26
N GLY A 84 29.74 13.54 35.71
CA GLY A 84 29.30 13.59 37.11
C GLY A 84 29.30 12.20 37.74
N ALA A 85 30.48 11.63 38.02
CA ALA A 85 30.63 10.58 39.02
C ALA A 85 31.54 11.09 40.15
N ILE A 86 30.93 11.19 41.33
CA ILE A 86 31.41 11.82 42.56
C ILE A 86 32.62 11.06 43.14
N VAL A 87 33.78 11.71 43.25
CA VAL A 87 34.72 11.48 44.36
C VAL A 87 35.16 12.83 44.91
N GLY A 88 34.42 13.33 45.91
CA GLY A 88 34.69 14.60 46.59
C GLY A 88 33.47 15.50 46.63
N THR A 89 33.29 16.18 47.76
CA THR A 89 32.12 17.00 48.16
C THR A 89 31.44 17.79 47.02
N PRO A 90 30.09 17.74 46.93
CA PRO A 90 29.35 18.13 45.73
C PRO A 90 29.36 19.64 45.49
N VAL A 91 29.53 20.00 44.23
CA VAL A 91 29.36 21.37 43.74
C VAL A 91 28.17 21.36 42.79
N TYR A 92 26.98 21.68 43.32
CA TYR A 92 25.73 21.74 42.56
C TYR A 92 25.68 23.02 41.71
N ALA A 93 25.27 22.89 40.46
CA ALA A 93 24.84 24.01 39.63
C ALA A 93 23.30 24.07 39.61
N ALA A 94 22.66 24.13 40.78
CA ALA A 94 21.20 24.05 40.93
C ALA A 94 20.42 25.13 40.16
N ASP A 95 21.10 26.21 39.71
CA ASP A 95 20.50 27.33 38.98
C ASP A 95 20.79 27.33 37.46
N LEU A 96 21.51 26.33 36.93
CA LEU A 96 21.81 26.30 35.50
C LEU A 96 20.54 26.10 34.69
N SER A 97 20.22 27.06 33.82
CA SER A 97 19.03 27.01 32.98
C SER A 97 19.34 26.62 31.52
N LYS A 98 20.57 26.90 31.07
CA LYS A 98 21.05 26.62 29.72
C LYS A 98 22.50 26.10 29.69
N LEU A 99 22.75 25.05 28.93
CA LEU A 99 24.06 24.49 28.63
C LEU A 99 24.27 24.48 27.11
N VAL A 100 25.40 25.01 26.62
CA VAL A 100 25.78 24.96 25.20
C VAL A 100 27.18 24.39 25.06
N VAL A 101 27.36 23.36 24.23
CA VAL A 101 28.64 22.71 23.93
C VAL A 101 28.92 22.80 22.44
N ASN A 102 30.11 23.25 22.04
CA ASN A 102 30.57 23.28 20.65
C ASN A 102 31.92 22.54 20.54
N GLY A 103 31.97 21.46 19.75
CA GLY A 103 33.15 20.62 19.52
C GLY A 103 34.15 21.22 18.52
N GLY A 104 33.68 22.02 17.56
CA GLY A 104 34.53 22.81 16.69
C GLY A 104 35.07 22.01 15.51
N THR A 105 36.36 21.63 15.53
CA THR A 105 37.01 20.93 14.40
C THR A 105 37.77 19.69 14.86
N GLY A 106 37.79 18.67 14.01
CA GLY A 106 38.37 17.35 14.28
C GLY A 106 37.45 16.50 15.14
N ASN A 107 37.74 15.20 15.24
CA ASN A 107 36.90 14.22 15.93
C ASN A 107 36.79 14.50 17.45
N ASN A 108 35.58 14.81 17.89
CA ASN A 108 35.20 15.18 19.25
C ASN A 108 34.48 14.03 19.93
N ARG A 109 34.65 13.91 21.25
CA ARG A 109 33.84 13.02 22.08
C ARG A 109 33.15 13.84 23.15
N ILE A 110 31.83 13.96 23.09
CA ILE A 110 30.98 14.73 23.99
C ILE A 110 30.12 13.74 24.79
N ASP A 111 30.18 13.80 26.11
CA ASP A 111 29.44 12.88 27.00
C ASP A 111 28.78 13.69 28.12
N LEU A 112 27.45 13.66 28.11
CA LEU A 112 26.55 14.37 29.02
C LEU A 112 25.82 13.43 30.00
N THR A 113 26.17 12.14 30.07
CA THR A 113 25.51 11.18 30.96
C THR A 113 25.55 11.57 32.45
N GLY A 114 26.50 12.43 32.84
CA GLY A 114 26.58 13.03 34.17
C GLY A 114 25.60 14.17 34.47
N VAL A 115 24.90 14.69 33.45
CA VAL A 115 23.95 15.80 33.54
C VAL A 115 22.59 15.22 33.90
N THR A 116 22.35 15.00 35.20
CA THR A 116 21.10 14.39 35.67
C THR A 116 20.13 15.39 36.27
N ALA A 117 18.82 15.09 36.23
CA ALA A 117 17.76 15.86 36.89
C ALA A 117 18.01 16.10 38.39
N SER A 118 18.69 15.15 39.06
CA SER A 118 19.06 15.28 40.47
C SER A 118 20.14 16.33 40.74
N ALA A 119 21.02 16.56 39.75
CA ALA A 119 22.12 17.51 39.83
C ALA A 119 21.75 18.90 39.27
N PHE A 120 20.80 18.96 38.32
CA PHE A 120 20.47 20.15 37.54
C PHE A 120 18.95 20.40 37.46
N THR A 121 18.31 20.70 38.60
CA THR A 121 16.84 20.81 38.73
C THR A 121 16.18 21.95 37.94
N ARG A 122 16.95 22.93 37.46
CA ARG A 122 16.48 24.09 36.68
C ARG A 122 16.91 24.07 35.22
N LEU A 123 17.63 23.05 34.78
CA LEU A 123 18.08 22.94 33.40
C LEU A 123 16.90 22.65 32.48
N ARG A 124 16.83 23.39 31.36
CA ARG A 124 15.72 23.36 30.42
C ARG A 124 16.15 23.43 28.96
N ASN A 125 17.41 23.76 28.70
CA ASN A 125 17.93 23.93 27.35
C ASN A 125 19.37 23.43 27.34
N VAL A 126 19.59 22.31 26.68
CA VAL A 126 20.91 21.74 26.45
C VAL A 126 21.11 21.68 24.95
N GLN A 127 22.17 22.32 24.48
CA GLN A 127 22.52 22.36 23.06
C GLN A 127 23.94 21.83 22.88
N VAL A 128 24.12 20.92 21.93
CA VAL A 128 25.39 20.32 21.57
C VAL A 128 25.58 20.41 20.06
N ASP A 129 26.75 20.85 19.64
CA ASP A 129 27.20 20.88 18.25
C ASP A 129 28.58 20.22 18.20
N GLY A 130 28.72 19.11 17.47
CA GLY A 130 29.99 18.41 17.23
C GLY A 130 30.93 19.25 16.36
N GLY A 131 30.43 19.72 15.23
CA GLY A 131 31.11 20.66 14.35
C GLY A 131 31.65 19.98 13.10
N ALA A 132 32.96 19.76 13.01
CA ALA A 132 33.57 19.08 11.86
C ALA A 132 34.47 17.95 12.33
N GLY A 133 34.51 16.84 11.60
CA GLY A 133 35.18 15.61 12.00
C GLY A 133 34.16 14.55 12.42
N ASN A 134 34.63 13.33 12.63
CA ASN A 134 33.76 12.22 13.05
C ASN A 134 33.62 12.23 14.57
N ASP A 135 32.49 12.69 15.05
CA ASP A 135 32.23 13.00 16.43
C ASP A 135 31.41 11.90 17.11
N ARG A 136 31.56 11.81 18.43
CA ARG A 136 30.75 10.92 19.27
C ARG A 136 30.06 11.73 20.34
N ILE A 137 28.74 11.82 20.28
CA ILE A 137 27.91 12.57 21.21
C ILE A 137 27.07 11.57 22.01
N THR A 138 27.02 11.75 23.32
CA THR A 138 26.10 11.04 24.21
C THR A 138 25.41 12.08 25.07
N GLY A 139 24.10 12.20 24.90
CA GLY A 139 23.25 13.13 25.62
C GLY A 139 22.96 12.67 27.05
N SER A 140 21.88 13.19 27.63
CA SER A 140 21.57 13.00 29.04
C SER A 140 20.14 12.50 29.25
N ALA A 141 19.47 13.00 30.29
CA ALA A 141 18.10 12.62 30.62
C ALA A 141 17.12 13.81 30.47
N PHE A 142 17.55 14.85 29.76
CA PHE A 142 16.77 16.05 29.52
C PHE A 142 16.48 16.15 28.04
N ALA A 143 15.46 16.93 27.68
CA ALA A 143 15.28 17.34 26.29
C ALA A 143 16.48 18.18 25.80
N GLU A 144 17.10 17.75 24.72
CA GLU A 144 18.33 18.27 24.15
C GLU A 144 18.21 18.64 22.67
N SER A 145 19.07 19.55 22.23
CA SER A 145 19.28 19.85 20.82
C SER A 145 20.71 19.44 20.46
N LEU A 146 20.85 18.36 19.71
CA LEU A 146 22.12 17.75 19.35
C LEU A 146 22.38 17.92 17.85
N SER A 147 23.62 18.21 17.47
CA SER A 147 24.05 18.23 16.08
C SER A 147 25.42 17.58 15.92
N GLY A 148 25.57 16.67 14.97
CA GLY A 148 26.86 16.05 14.60
C GLY A 148 27.72 17.03 13.82
N GLY A 149 27.20 17.52 12.70
CA GLY A 149 27.83 18.56 11.90
C GLY A 149 28.35 18.02 10.57
N ASN A 150 29.67 18.03 10.35
CA ASN A 150 30.27 17.39 9.16
C ASN A 150 31.15 16.24 9.59
N GLY A 151 31.06 15.10 8.92
CA GLY A 151 31.79 13.89 9.26
C GLY A 151 30.82 12.75 9.46
N ASN A 152 31.34 11.57 9.75
CA ASN A 152 30.50 10.43 10.09
C ASN A 152 30.40 10.38 11.62
N ASP A 153 29.27 10.82 12.15
CA ASP A 153 29.04 11.05 13.56
C ASP A 153 28.31 9.88 14.21
N THR A 154 28.45 9.76 15.53
CA THR A 154 27.68 8.80 16.33
C THR A 154 27.02 9.53 17.48
N ILE A 155 25.70 9.57 17.47
CA ILE A 155 24.90 10.30 18.45
C ILE A 155 24.00 9.31 19.19
N VAL A 156 23.97 9.41 20.51
CA VAL A 156 22.98 8.75 21.37
C VAL A 156 22.34 9.84 22.22
N ALA A 157 21.07 10.14 22.00
CA ALA A 157 20.41 11.29 22.62
C ALA A 157 20.07 11.00 24.10
N GLY A 158 19.46 9.86 24.39
CA GLY A 158 19.34 9.31 25.73
C GLY A 158 17.91 9.24 26.21
N LEU A 159 17.55 10.01 27.24
CA LEU A 159 16.16 10.09 27.69
C LEU A 159 15.65 11.52 27.52
N GLY A 160 14.34 11.65 27.33
CA GLY A 160 13.67 12.93 27.13
C GLY A 160 13.50 13.22 25.64
N ASN A 161 12.65 14.20 25.34
CA ASN A 161 12.30 14.52 23.96
C ASN A 161 13.42 15.34 23.31
N ASP A 162 14.22 14.70 22.49
CA ASP A 162 15.41 15.26 21.88
C ASP A 162 15.16 15.73 20.44
N THR A 163 15.97 16.68 20.00
CA THR A 163 16.04 17.12 18.60
C THR A 163 17.45 16.91 18.12
N VAL A 164 17.65 16.01 17.16
CA VAL A 164 18.96 15.58 16.68
C VAL A 164 19.11 15.84 15.20
N LEU A 165 20.24 16.44 14.82
CA LEU A 165 20.67 16.63 13.44
C LEU A 165 21.98 15.86 13.22
N GLY A 166 21.99 14.83 12.36
CA GLY A 166 23.21 14.13 11.95
C GLY A 166 24.15 15.10 11.23
N GLY A 167 23.74 15.53 10.03
CA GLY A 167 24.40 16.58 9.27
C GLY A 167 24.94 16.07 7.94
N ASN A 168 26.23 16.32 7.66
CA ASN A 168 26.85 15.84 6.44
C ASN A 168 27.75 14.64 6.73
N GLY A 169 27.49 13.50 6.12
CA GLY A 169 28.29 12.29 6.28
C GLY A 169 27.39 11.10 6.58
N ASN A 170 27.98 9.94 6.85
CA ASN A 170 27.19 8.76 7.19
C ASN A 170 27.11 8.66 8.71
N ASP A 171 25.98 9.08 9.27
CA ASP A 171 25.75 9.23 10.69
C ASP A 171 25.03 8.02 11.29
N ASN A 172 25.28 7.76 12.57
CA ASN A 172 24.57 6.74 13.33
C ASN A 172 23.95 7.39 14.57
N VAL A 173 22.64 7.55 14.55
CA VAL A 173 21.87 8.30 15.55
C VAL A 173 20.87 7.37 16.25
N GLN A 174 20.83 7.45 17.57
CA GLN A 174 19.82 6.79 18.41
C GLN A 174 19.15 7.85 19.30
N GLY A 175 17.82 7.95 19.24
CA GLY A 175 16.99 8.79 20.10
C GLY A 175 17.00 8.28 21.53
N GLY A 176 16.37 7.14 21.77
CA GLY A 176 16.28 6.49 23.08
C GLY A 176 14.87 6.57 23.63
N ASP A 177 14.71 6.90 24.92
CA ASP A 177 13.37 7.04 25.50
C ASP A 177 12.92 8.50 25.31
N GLY A 178 11.86 8.77 24.55
CA GLY A 178 11.46 10.15 24.29
C GLY A 178 10.52 10.22 23.11
N ALA A 179 9.84 11.35 22.95
CA ALA A 179 9.31 11.67 21.62
C ALA A 179 10.35 12.55 20.93
N ASP A 180 11.20 11.91 20.14
CA ASP A 180 12.40 12.46 19.54
C ASP A 180 12.17 12.91 18.09
N SER A 181 12.95 13.90 17.66
CA SER A 181 12.96 14.38 16.27
C SER A 181 14.38 14.27 15.73
N ILE A 182 14.58 13.40 14.74
CA ILE A 182 15.89 13.04 14.20
C ILE A 182 15.93 13.32 12.69
N ASP A 183 16.92 14.09 12.25
CA ASP A 183 17.18 14.41 10.84
C ASP A 183 18.61 13.99 10.49
N GLY A 184 18.78 13.00 9.61
CA GLY A 184 20.08 12.52 9.11
C GLY A 184 20.75 13.51 8.15
N SER A 185 19.94 14.24 7.38
CA SER A 185 20.33 15.23 6.38
C SER A 185 20.99 14.65 5.13
N THR A 186 22.33 14.55 5.07
CA THR A 186 22.99 14.09 3.84
C THR A 186 24.02 13.01 4.12
N GLY A 187 23.94 11.92 3.37
CA GLY A 187 24.79 10.76 3.49
C GLY A 187 23.94 9.52 3.69
N ASN A 188 24.60 8.39 3.94
CA ASN A 188 23.89 7.15 4.20
C ASN A 188 23.80 6.97 5.71
N ASP A 189 22.66 7.37 6.29
CA ASP A 189 22.47 7.46 7.72
C ASP A 189 21.78 6.22 8.29
N THR A 190 22.01 5.96 9.58
CA THR A 190 21.28 4.96 10.37
C THR A 190 20.65 5.65 11.56
N LEU A 191 19.32 5.70 11.59
CA LEU A 191 18.53 6.43 12.57
C LEU A 191 17.62 5.45 13.32
N VAL A 192 17.63 5.52 14.65
CA VAL A 192 16.74 4.74 15.52
C VAL A 192 16.02 5.70 16.46
N GLY A 193 14.69 5.64 16.47
CA GLY A 193 13.81 6.41 17.37
C GLY A 193 13.93 5.91 18.80
N GLY A 194 13.27 4.78 19.10
CA GLY A 194 13.30 4.12 20.40
C GLY A 194 11.91 3.97 21.00
N ASP A 195 11.71 4.47 22.23
CA ASP A 195 10.44 4.34 22.94
C ASP A 195 9.63 5.65 22.87
N GLN A 196 8.34 5.54 22.54
CA GLN A 196 7.34 6.60 22.27
C GLN A 196 7.40 7.11 20.83
N ASN A 197 6.58 8.12 20.54
CA ASN A 197 6.31 8.58 19.18
C ASN A 197 7.43 9.48 18.67
N ASP A 198 8.21 8.97 17.73
CA ASP A 198 9.37 9.62 17.15
C ASP A 198 9.10 10.16 15.73
N THR A 199 9.94 11.08 15.29
CA THR A 199 9.94 11.60 13.91
C THR A 199 11.34 11.52 13.33
N LEU A 200 11.53 10.69 12.30
CA LEU A 200 12.81 10.41 11.66
C LEU A 200 12.77 10.85 10.19
N SER A 201 13.83 11.53 9.74
CA SER A 201 14.02 11.94 8.34
C SER A 201 15.43 11.56 7.89
N GLY A 202 15.56 10.68 6.90
CA GLY A 202 16.85 10.26 6.33
C GLY A 202 17.50 11.36 5.47
N GLY A 203 16.70 12.06 4.67
CA GLY A 203 17.17 13.17 3.85
C GLY A 203 17.68 12.69 2.51
N SER A 204 18.98 12.78 2.22
CA SER A 204 19.54 12.31 0.94
C SER A 204 20.64 11.28 1.15
N GLY A 205 20.62 10.21 0.37
CA GLY A 205 21.51 9.06 0.49
C GLY A 205 20.69 7.81 0.82
N ASN A 206 21.36 6.67 0.98
CA ASN A 206 20.68 5.40 1.25
C ASN A 206 20.65 5.16 2.76
N ASN A 207 19.49 5.39 3.38
CA ASN A 207 19.33 5.45 4.82
C ASN A 207 18.66 4.20 5.38
N VAL A 208 18.84 3.99 6.68
CA VAL A 208 18.14 2.97 7.46
C VAL A 208 17.47 3.65 8.64
N LEU A 209 16.15 3.62 8.70
CA LEU A 209 15.33 4.24 9.74
C LEU A 209 14.56 3.14 10.50
N THR A 210 14.52 3.25 11.82
CA THR A 210 13.75 2.34 12.70
C THR A 210 13.03 3.14 13.77
N GLY A 211 11.71 3.03 13.85
CA GLY A 211 10.88 3.67 14.87
C GLY A 211 11.00 2.99 16.24
N ASP A 212 10.94 1.66 16.25
CA ASP A 212 10.90 0.76 17.42
C ASP A 212 9.52 0.68 18.09
N SER A 213 9.21 1.46 19.13
CA SER A 213 7.95 1.34 19.87
C SER A 213 7.29 2.70 20.02
N GLY A 214 6.10 2.88 19.49
CA GLY A 214 5.45 4.18 19.44
C GLY A 214 4.62 4.31 18.19
N ASN A 215 3.94 5.43 18.04
CA ASN A 215 3.34 5.77 16.75
C ASN A 215 4.29 6.76 16.08
N ASP A 216 5.13 6.25 15.20
CA ASP A 216 6.29 6.93 14.65
C ASP A 216 6.02 7.51 13.26
N SER A 217 6.84 8.47 12.84
CA SER A 217 6.81 9.05 11.50
C SER A 217 8.20 8.99 10.87
N LEU A 218 8.34 8.20 9.82
CA LEU A 218 9.61 7.93 9.14
C LEU A 218 9.54 8.43 7.68
N ILE A 219 10.54 9.21 7.27
CA ILE A 219 10.68 9.70 5.89
C ILE A 219 12.08 9.33 5.38
N GLY A 220 12.18 8.51 4.34
CA GLY A 220 13.43 8.10 3.70
C GLY A 220 14.10 9.27 2.98
N GLY A 221 13.43 9.77 1.95
CA GLY A 221 13.83 10.95 1.19
C GLY A 221 14.38 10.58 -0.18
N ILE A 222 15.59 11.02 -0.51
CA ILE A 222 16.20 10.72 -1.81
C ILE A 222 17.22 9.60 -1.61
N GLY A 223 17.02 8.45 -2.22
CA GLY A 223 17.99 7.36 -2.18
C GLY A 223 17.32 6.01 -2.23
N VAL A 224 18.04 4.96 -1.88
CA VAL A 224 17.42 3.65 -1.62
C VAL A 224 17.41 3.45 -0.12
N ASP A 225 16.24 3.62 0.47
CA ASP A 225 16.02 3.68 1.91
C ASP A 225 15.37 2.39 2.45
N ILE A 226 15.63 2.09 3.72
CA ILE A 226 14.99 1.00 4.46
C ILE A 226 14.34 1.59 5.70
N LEU A 227 13.02 1.50 5.80
CA LEU A 227 12.21 2.03 6.90
C LEU A 227 11.52 0.86 7.62
N SER A 228 11.53 0.89 8.94
CA SER A 228 10.79 -0.04 9.80
C SER A 228 10.07 0.77 10.89
N GLY A 229 8.74 0.71 10.93
CA GLY A 229 7.92 1.35 11.97
C GLY A 229 8.16 0.67 13.33
N GLY A 230 7.72 -0.58 13.46
CA GLY A 230 7.94 -1.39 14.65
C GLY A 230 6.63 -1.74 15.32
N VAL A 231 6.40 -1.24 16.54
CA VAL A 231 5.17 -1.48 17.30
C VAL A 231 4.44 -0.17 17.52
N GLY A 232 3.21 -0.09 17.01
CA GLY A 232 2.30 1.04 17.13
C GLY A 232 1.77 1.43 15.76
N ASP A 233 0.95 2.48 15.69
CA ASP A 233 0.38 2.92 14.41
C ASP A 233 1.35 3.91 13.74
N ASP A 234 2.12 3.44 12.77
CA ASP A 234 3.24 4.15 12.17
C ASP A 234 2.91 4.80 10.82
N GLN A 235 3.68 5.83 10.45
CA GLN A 235 3.60 6.50 9.15
C GLN A 235 4.97 6.48 8.46
N LEU A 236 5.07 5.80 7.32
CA LEU A 236 6.29 5.62 6.54
C LEU A 236 6.15 6.26 5.15
N SER A 237 7.20 6.94 4.69
CA SER A 237 7.30 7.51 3.32
C SER A 237 8.69 7.22 2.75
N GLY A 238 8.78 6.49 1.63
CA GLY A 238 10.03 6.23 0.91
C GLY A 238 10.53 7.47 0.16
N ASP A 239 9.60 8.18 -0.47
CA ASP A 239 9.82 9.32 -1.38
C ASP A 239 10.45 8.90 -2.71
N ASN A 240 11.74 9.13 -2.94
CA ASN A 240 12.36 8.91 -4.25
C ASN A 240 13.40 7.79 -4.18
N GLY A 241 13.10 6.66 -4.81
CA GLY A 241 14.05 5.59 -5.08
C GLY A 241 13.39 4.23 -5.08
N ASN A 242 14.16 3.20 -4.76
CA ASN A 242 13.63 1.84 -4.70
C ASN A 242 13.71 1.42 -3.24
N ASP A 243 12.68 1.73 -2.49
CA ASP A 243 12.68 1.73 -1.05
C ASP A 243 12.06 0.45 -0.49
N GLN A 244 12.40 0.16 0.77
CA GLN A 244 11.80 -0.94 1.52
C GLN A 244 11.13 -0.38 2.77
N LEU A 245 9.82 -0.54 2.87
CA LEU A 245 9.01 -0.05 3.99
C LEU A 245 8.33 -1.23 4.69
N VAL A 246 8.47 -1.29 6.02
CA VAL A 246 7.83 -2.30 6.87
C VAL A 246 7.10 -1.58 8.00
N GLY A 247 5.77 -1.67 8.06
CA GLY A 247 4.94 -1.11 9.13
C GLY A 247 5.26 -1.80 10.47
N GLY A 248 4.78 -3.03 10.63
CA GLY A 248 5.06 -3.86 11.81
C GLY A 248 3.78 -4.31 12.51
N ASP A 249 3.71 -4.13 13.82
CA ASP A 249 2.50 -4.38 14.61
C ASP A 249 1.74 -3.05 14.78
N GLY A 250 0.49 -2.95 14.37
CA GLY A 250 -0.31 -1.74 14.49
C GLY A 250 -1.05 -1.44 13.19
N ASN A 251 -1.83 -0.37 13.17
CA ASN A 251 -2.50 0.04 11.94
C ASN A 251 -1.64 1.10 11.23
N ASP A 252 -0.89 0.66 10.23
CA ASP A 252 0.17 1.44 9.62
C ASP A 252 -0.26 2.15 8.32
N ILE A 253 0.44 3.24 8.02
CA ILE A 253 0.35 3.92 6.73
C ILE A 253 1.73 3.92 6.08
N ALA A 254 1.86 3.33 4.90
CA ALA A 254 3.11 3.33 4.13
C ALA A 254 2.90 3.87 2.72
N ILE A 255 3.79 4.76 2.28
CA ILE A 255 3.81 5.33 0.93
C ILE A 255 5.19 5.08 0.31
N GLY A 256 5.27 4.33 -0.78
CA GLY A 256 6.52 4.05 -1.50
C GLY A 256 7.07 5.32 -2.16
N GLY A 257 6.36 5.81 -3.18
CA GLY A 257 6.66 7.05 -3.86
C GLY A 257 7.09 6.82 -5.30
N LEU A 258 8.30 7.25 -5.67
CA LEU A 258 8.83 7.09 -7.02
C LEU A 258 9.89 6.01 -7.07
N GLY A 259 9.70 5.00 -7.92
CA GLY A 259 10.64 3.92 -8.19
C GLY A 259 10.06 2.57 -7.77
N ASN A 260 10.87 1.52 -7.83
CA ASN A 260 10.33 0.17 -7.57
C ASN A 260 10.48 -0.18 -6.09
N ASP A 261 9.38 -0.13 -5.37
CA ASP A 261 9.31 -0.21 -3.92
C ASP A 261 8.84 -1.58 -3.42
N VAL A 262 9.16 -1.88 -2.16
CA VAL A 262 8.69 -3.07 -1.44
C VAL A 262 8.06 -2.64 -0.13
N LEU A 263 6.74 -2.81 -0.03
CA LEU A 263 5.95 -2.43 1.13
C LEU A 263 5.41 -3.68 1.84
N SER A 264 5.45 -3.67 3.17
CA SER A 264 4.78 -4.66 4.02
C SER A 264 4.08 -3.96 5.18
N GLY A 265 2.78 -4.19 5.34
CA GLY A 265 1.98 -3.66 6.44
C GLY A 265 2.31 -4.37 7.74
N GLY A 266 2.05 -5.67 7.78
CA GLY A 266 2.41 -6.53 8.90
C GLY A 266 1.18 -7.04 9.61
N ALA A 267 0.92 -6.60 10.83
CA ALA A 267 -0.22 -7.03 11.63
C ALA A 267 -1.04 -5.83 12.07
N GLY A 268 -2.30 -5.76 11.63
CA GLY A 268 -3.22 -4.66 11.90
C GLY A 268 -3.97 -4.31 10.63
N ASP A 269 -4.82 -3.29 10.69
CA ASP A 269 -5.52 -2.83 9.49
C ASP A 269 -4.67 -1.74 8.82
N ASP A 270 -3.96 -2.09 7.75
CA ASP A 270 -2.92 -1.27 7.13
C ASP A 270 -3.40 -0.54 5.86
N SER A 271 -2.76 0.59 5.55
CA SER A 271 -3.00 1.37 4.33
C SER A 271 -1.68 1.59 3.59
N LEU A 272 -1.50 0.90 2.47
CA LEU A 272 -0.26 0.89 1.69
C LEU A 272 -0.51 1.47 0.29
N SER A 273 0.27 2.48 -0.11
CA SER A 273 0.27 3.08 -1.45
C SER A 273 1.67 2.95 -2.04
N ALA A 274 1.79 2.26 -3.17
CA ALA A 274 3.09 1.94 -3.76
C ALA A 274 3.64 3.13 -4.56
N GLY A 275 2.87 3.65 -5.52
CA GLY A 275 3.18 4.90 -6.22
C GLY A 275 3.58 4.66 -7.69
N ASP A 276 4.58 5.39 -8.18
CA ASP A 276 5.07 5.21 -9.55
C ASP A 276 6.15 4.12 -9.54
N GLY A 277 5.94 2.96 -10.16
CA GLY A 277 6.93 1.89 -10.05
C GLY A 277 6.47 0.55 -10.56
N ASN A 278 7.33 -0.45 -10.46
CA ASN A 278 6.84 -1.83 -10.47
C ASN A 278 7.09 -2.37 -9.08
N ASP A 279 6.03 -2.40 -8.29
CA ASP A 279 6.11 -2.50 -6.85
C ASP A 279 5.67 -3.87 -6.34
N VAL A 280 6.05 -4.15 -5.09
CA VAL A 280 5.61 -5.34 -4.37
C VAL A 280 5.01 -4.91 -3.04
N VAL A 281 3.72 -5.20 -2.87
CA VAL A 281 2.96 -4.81 -1.67
C VAL A 281 2.39 -6.07 -1.00
N ASP A 282 2.62 -6.20 0.31
CA ASP A 282 2.07 -7.26 1.16
C ASP A 282 1.34 -6.62 2.36
N GLY A 283 0.01 -6.71 2.39
CA GLY A 283 -0.82 -6.18 3.49
C GLY A 283 -0.48 -6.87 4.81
N GLY A 284 -0.62 -8.19 4.82
CA GLY A 284 -0.20 -9.03 5.93
C GLY A 284 -1.38 -9.66 6.62
N ALA A 285 -1.65 -9.28 7.86
CA ALA A 285 -2.77 -9.77 8.64
C ALA A 285 -3.61 -8.62 9.15
N GLY A 286 -4.93 -8.69 8.94
CA GLY A 286 -5.86 -7.59 9.21
C GLY A 286 -6.56 -7.15 7.93
N SER A 287 -7.44 -6.15 8.06
CA SER A 287 -8.25 -5.66 6.92
C SER A 287 -7.49 -4.54 6.22
N ASP A 288 -6.79 -4.88 5.14
CA ASP A 288 -5.82 -3.99 4.51
C ASP A 288 -6.38 -3.25 3.30
N THR A 289 -5.84 -2.06 3.04
CA THR A 289 -6.06 -1.29 1.81
C THR A 289 -4.76 -1.14 1.05
N LEU A 290 -4.67 -1.74 -0.14
CA LEU A 290 -3.48 -1.72 -0.99
C LEU A 290 -3.77 -0.96 -2.28
N LEU A 291 -2.86 -0.04 -2.64
CA LEU A 291 -2.92 0.74 -3.88
C LEU A 291 -1.59 0.58 -4.63
N GLY A 292 -1.62 0.08 -5.86
CA GLY A 292 -0.45 -0.03 -6.75
C GLY A 292 -0.11 1.32 -7.38
N GLU A 293 -1.11 1.96 -7.99
CA GLU A 293 -1.00 3.22 -8.75
C GLU A 293 -0.40 3.02 -10.16
N ASP A 294 0.76 3.58 -10.47
CA ASP A 294 1.30 3.59 -11.84
C ASP A 294 2.40 2.51 -11.99
N GLY A 295 2.14 1.48 -12.79
CA GLY A 295 3.11 0.53 -13.31
C GLY A 295 2.67 -0.92 -13.16
N ASN A 296 3.60 -1.87 -13.16
CA ASN A 296 3.23 -3.29 -13.12
C ASN A 296 3.50 -3.86 -11.73
N ASP A 297 2.46 -3.96 -10.93
CA ASP A 297 2.55 -4.19 -9.51
C ASP A 297 2.17 -5.60 -9.11
N ARG A 298 2.69 -6.02 -7.96
CA ARG A 298 2.30 -7.28 -7.31
C ARG A 298 1.75 -6.99 -5.93
N LEU A 299 0.43 -7.10 -5.79
CA LEU A 299 -0.29 -6.82 -4.56
C LEU A 299 -0.77 -8.13 -3.93
N THR A 300 -0.46 -8.33 -2.65
CA THR A 300 -0.94 -9.48 -1.87
C THR A 300 -1.61 -8.96 -0.61
N ALA A 301 -2.92 -9.15 -0.49
CA ALA A 301 -3.68 -8.64 0.65
C ALA A 301 -3.26 -9.29 1.96
N GLY A 302 -3.01 -10.60 1.95
CA GLY A 302 -2.62 -11.33 3.16
C GLY A 302 -2.83 -12.83 3.01
N ILE A 303 -2.87 -13.54 4.15
CA ILE A 303 -3.16 -14.99 4.19
C ILE A 303 -4.26 -15.36 5.20
N ASP A 304 -4.91 -14.37 5.79
CA ASP A 304 -5.89 -14.58 6.84
C ASP A 304 -7.33 -14.61 6.28
N THR A 305 -8.32 -14.22 7.08
CA THR A 305 -9.74 -14.26 6.72
C THR A 305 -10.37 -12.86 6.80
N ALA A 306 -9.55 -11.81 6.82
CA ALA A 306 -10.01 -10.44 6.91
C ALA A 306 -10.50 -9.95 5.54
N ASN A 307 -11.26 -8.86 5.52
CA ASN A 307 -11.76 -8.29 4.28
C ASN A 307 -10.81 -7.17 3.83
N ASN A 308 -10.33 -7.26 2.62
CA ASN A 308 -9.30 -6.39 2.07
C ASN A 308 -9.84 -5.57 0.90
N THR A 309 -9.19 -4.45 0.63
CA THR A 309 -9.39 -3.65 -0.58
C THR A 309 -8.06 -3.58 -1.34
N VAL A 310 -8.04 -4.07 -2.56
CA VAL A 310 -6.83 -4.10 -3.39
C VAL A 310 -7.11 -3.39 -4.71
N ILE A 311 -6.34 -2.35 -5.01
CA ILE A 311 -6.47 -1.55 -6.22
C ILE A 311 -5.13 -1.58 -6.97
N GLY A 312 -5.10 -2.15 -8.18
CA GLY A 312 -3.91 -2.21 -9.05
C GLY A 312 -3.55 -0.83 -9.57
N GLY A 313 -4.36 -0.30 -10.50
CA GLY A 313 -4.18 1.04 -11.05
C GLY A 313 -3.92 0.97 -12.55
N ALA A 314 -2.79 1.49 -13.00
CA ALA A 314 -2.44 1.51 -14.42
C ALA A 314 -1.19 0.67 -14.68
N GLY A 315 -1.30 -0.32 -15.56
CA GLY A 315 -0.24 -1.24 -15.94
C GLY A 315 -0.70 -2.67 -15.71
N ASN A 316 0.18 -3.64 -15.96
CA ASN A 316 -0.20 -5.05 -15.89
C ASN A 316 0.06 -5.59 -14.49
N ASP A 317 -0.99 -5.69 -13.70
CA ASP A 317 -0.93 -5.96 -12.28
C ASP A 317 -1.21 -7.42 -11.95
N THR A 318 -0.73 -7.84 -10.79
CA THR A 318 -1.08 -9.12 -10.18
C THR A 318 -1.64 -8.89 -8.79
N LEU A 319 -2.94 -9.12 -8.66
CA LEU A 319 -3.68 -9.00 -7.41
C LEU A 319 -3.94 -10.41 -6.86
N THR A 320 -3.59 -10.62 -5.60
CA THR A 320 -3.84 -11.89 -4.92
C THR A 320 -4.42 -11.61 -3.54
N SER A 321 -5.65 -12.05 -3.31
CA SER A 321 -6.22 -12.13 -1.97
C SER A 321 -6.27 -13.58 -1.45
N ALA A 322 -6.83 -13.75 -0.27
CA ALA A 322 -6.88 -15.00 0.47
C ALA A 322 -8.33 -15.35 0.83
N ALA A 323 -8.61 -15.67 2.09
CA ALA A 323 -9.99 -15.76 2.52
C ALA A 323 -10.46 -14.37 2.97
N GLY A 324 -11.74 -14.09 2.84
CA GLY A 324 -12.27 -12.76 3.14
C GLY A 324 -13.37 -12.41 2.17
N ALA A 325 -14.24 -11.47 2.52
CA ALA A 325 -15.08 -10.86 1.49
C ALA A 325 -14.35 -9.63 0.96
N ASP A 326 -13.53 -9.83 -0.07
CA ASP A 326 -12.55 -8.88 -0.57
C ASP A 326 -13.10 -8.04 -1.73
N SER A 327 -12.53 -6.85 -1.90
CA SER A 327 -12.80 -5.96 -3.02
C SER A 327 -11.52 -5.77 -3.82
N LEU A 328 -11.51 -6.24 -5.07
CA LEU A 328 -10.37 -6.18 -5.96
C LEU A 328 -10.73 -5.31 -7.19
N ASP A 329 -9.90 -4.33 -7.49
CA ASP A 329 -10.02 -3.43 -8.66
C ASP A 329 -8.67 -3.42 -9.39
N ALA A 330 -8.56 -4.11 -10.53
CA ALA A 330 -7.27 -4.28 -11.20
C ALA A 330 -6.89 -3.01 -12.00
N GLY A 331 -7.81 -2.48 -12.80
CA GLY A 331 -7.70 -1.14 -13.40
C GLY A 331 -7.43 -1.17 -14.91
N ASP A 332 -6.44 -0.41 -15.36
CA ASP A 332 -6.05 -0.37 -16.78
C ASP A 332 -4.85 -1.29 -17.01
N GLY A 333 -4.97 -2.35 -17.81
CA GLY A 333 -3.85 -3.23 -18.10
C GLY A 333 -4.29 -4.63 -18.49
N ASN A 334 -3.32 -5.51 -18.70
CA ASN A 334 -3.63 -6.93 -18.78
C ASN A 334 -3.27 -7.57 -17.44
N ASP A 335 -4.28 -7.78 -16.62
CA ASP A 335 -4.13 -8.07 -15.20
C ASP A 335 -4.36 -9.54 -14.87
N SER A 336 -3.85 -9.94 -13.71
CA SER A 336 -4.07 -11.26 -13.14
C SER A 336 -4.65 -11.12 -11.74
N VAL A 337 -5.88 -11.60 -11.56
CA VAL A 337 -6.61 -11.47 -10.29
C VAL A 337 -6.90 -12.85 -9.71
N ILE A 338 -6.64 -13.00 -8.41
CA ILE A 338 -7.05 -14.15 -7.61
C ILE A 338 -7.83 -13.63 -6.39
N GLY A 339 -9.13 -13.92 -6.33
CA GLY A 339 -10.02 -13.55 -5.21
C GLY A 339 -9.71 -14.40 -3.97
N GLY A 340 -9.90 -15.72 -4.10
CA GLY A 340 -9.52 -16.68 -3.08
C GLY A 340 -10.73 -17.41 -2.52
N ALA A 341 -11.12 -17.12 -1.29
CA ALA A 341 -12.24 -17.79 -0.65
C ALA A 341 -13.19 -16.79 0.01
N ASN A 342 -14.47 -17.15 0.10
CA ASN A 342 -15.60 -16.29 0.44
C ASN A 342 -16.01 -15.35 -0.71
N SER A 343 -17.09 -14.62 -0.51
CA SER A 343 -17.73 -13.81 -1.56
C SER A 343 -16.92 -12.56 -1.86
N ASP A 344 -16.27 -12.55 -3.02
CA ASP A 344 -15.44 -11.45 -3.47
C ASP A 344 -16.15 -10.56 -4.51
N THR A 345 -15.70 -9.31 -4.62
CA THR A 345 -16.09 -8.40 -5.69
C THR A 345 -14.84 -8.02 -6.49
N ILE A 346 -14.86 -8.30 -7.79
CA ILE A 346 -13.73 -8.10 -8.70
C ILE A 346 -14.16 -7.18 -9.84
N LEU A 347 -13.43 -6.08 -10.02
CA LEU A 347 -13.47 -5.23 -11.20
C LEU A 347 -12.12 -5.38 -11.90
N ALA A 348 -12.08 -5.91 -13.12
CA ALA A 348 -10.82 -6.09 -13.84
C ALA A 348 -10.44 -4.83 -14.62
N GLY A 349 -11.40 -4.24 -15.35
CA GLY A 349 -11.26 -2.90 -15.90
C GLY A 349 -11.02 -2.91 -17.40
N SER A 350 -9.86 -2.47 -17.89
CA SER A 350 -9.59 -2.46 -19.34
C SER A 350 -8.31 -3.17 -19.71
N GLY A 351 -8.35 -3.96 -20.77
CA GLY A 351 -7.27 -4.80 -21.25
C GLY A 351 -7.64 -6.27 -21.10
N ALA A 352 -6.75 -7.18 -21.53
CA ALA A 352 -7.09 -8.60 -21.59
C ALA A 352 -6.65 -9.31 -20.30
N ASP A 353 -7.62 -9.60 -19.45
CA ASP A 353 -7.44 -9.98 -18.06
C ASP A 353 -7.58 -11.49 -17.83
N THR A 354 -7.00 -11.96 -16.73
CA THR A 354 -7.15 -13.34 -16.26
C THR A 354 -7.59 -13.35 -14.81
N ILE A 355 -8.78 -13.87 -14.56
CA ILE A 355 -9.47 -13.82 -13.27
C ILE A 355 -9.74 -15.23 -12.79
N PHE A 356 -9.36 -15.50 -11.54
CA PHE A 356 -9.76 -16.68 -10.77
C PHE A 356 -10.44 -16.19 -9.49
N SER A 357 -11.79 -16.18 -9.42
CA SER A 357 -12.46 -15.64 -8.24
C SER A 357 -12.38 -16.59 -7.04
N GLY A 358 -12.62 -17.89 -7.23
CA GLY A 358 -12.25 -18.92 -6.26
C GLY A 358 -13.44 -19.59 -5.58
N ASP A 359 -13.37 -19.88 -4.27
CA ASP A 359 -14.49 -20.48 -3.55
C ASP A 359 -15.37 -19.35 -3.00
N GLY A 360 -16.63 -19.19 -3.37
CA GLY A 360 -17.36 -18.01 -2.94
C GLY A 360 -18.79 -17.92 -3.43
N SER A 361 -19.31 -16.71 -3.42
CA SER A 361 -20.42 -16.31 -4.27
C SER A 361 -19.97 -14.95 -4.75
N ASP A 362 -19.25 -14.98 -5.85
CA ASP A 362 -18.39 -13.91 -6.31
C ASP A 362 -19.11 -13.05 -7.34
N SER A 363 -18.69 -11.80 -7.44
CA SER A 363 -19.19 -10.85 -8.43
C SER A 363 -18.03 -10.32 -9.25
N VAL A 364 -18.00 -10.63 -10.54
CA VAL A 364 -16.94 -10.23 -11.47
C VAL A 364 -17.51 -9.30 -12.55
N ASP A 365 -16.84 -8.18 -12.77
CA ASP A 365 -17.01 -7.31 -13.94
C ASP A 365 -15.64 -7.19 -14.62
N ALA A 366 -15.46 -7.87 -15.75
CA ALA A 366 -14.18 -7.91 -16.45
C ALA A 366 -13.94 -6.62 -17.26
N GLY A 367 -15.01 -5.97 -17.71
CA GLY A 367 -14.94 -4.63 -18.28
C GLY A 367 -14.71 -4.65 -19.78
N GLY A 368 -13.49 -4.43 -20.26
CA GLY A 368 -13.27 -4.45 -21.71
C GLY A 368 -11.92 -5.01 -22.09
N GLY A 369 -11.91 -5.96 -23.00
CA GLY A 369 -10.72 -6.73 -23.35
C GLY A 369 -11.08 -8.05 -23.97
N ASN A 370 -10.20 -9.02 -23.83
CA ASN A 370 -10.54 -10.40 -24.20
C ASN A 370 -10.19 -11.23 -22.98
N ASP A 371 -11.17 -11.42 -22.13
CA ASP A 371 -10.96 -11.78 -20.74
C ASP A 371 -11.13 -13.28 -20.55
N ARG A 372 -10.38 -13.80 -19.57
CA ARG A 372 -10.49 -15.19 -19.13
C ARG A 372 -10.92 -15.21 -17.68
N ILE A 373 -12.11 -15.74 -17.44
CA ILE A 373 -12.73 -15.78 -16.12
C ILE A 373 -13.00 -17.24 -15.72
N ASP A 374 -12.57 -17.59 -14.53
CA ASP A 374 -12.84 -18.86 -13.84
C ASP A 374 -13.45 -18.50 -12.49
N LEU A 375 -14.74 -18.80 -12.33
CA LEU A 375 -15.52 -18.38 -11.15
C LEU A 375 -15.32 -19.34 -9.97
N GLY A 376 -14.92 -20.59 -10.23
CA GLY A 376 -14.61 -21.55 -9.18
C GLY A 376 -15.85 -22.18 -8.55
N ALA A 377 -16.06 -22.02 -7.25
CA ALA A 377 -17.09 -22.76 -6.53
C ALA A 377 -18.06 -21.87 -5.77
N GLY A 378 -19.34 -22.03 -6.08
CA GLY A 378 -20.48 -21.44 -5.40
C GLY A 378 -21.33 -20.65 -6.38
N ASP A 379 -22.32 -19.91 -5.90
CA ASP A 379 -23.28 -19.26 -6.79
C ASP A 379 -22.72 -17.88 -7.22
N ASP A 380 -22.17 -17.79 -8.43
CA ASP A 380 -21.37 -16.65 -8.89
C ASP A 380 -22.10 -15.75 -9.90
N THR A 381 -21.58 -14.54 -10.12
CA THR A 381 -22.07 -13.63 -11.16
C THR A 381 -20.89 -13.03 -11.93
N ALA A 382 -20.96 -13.04 -13.26
CA ALA A 382 -19.93 -12.48 -14.12
C ALA A 382 -20.51 -11.65 -15.27
N LEU A 383 -19.86 -10.52 -15.55
CA LEU A 383 -20.02 -9.73 -16.77
C LEU A 383 -18.67 -9.75 -17.53
N GLY A 384 -18.66 -10.24 -18.77
CA GLY A 384 -17.49 -10.19 -19.67
C GLY A 384 -17.24 -8.76 -20.13
N GLY A 385 -18.21 -8.20 -20.85
CA GLY A 385 -18.22 -6.78 -21.20
C GLY A 385 -17.89 -6.54 -22.67
N ASP A 386 -16.90 -5.71 -22.98
CA ASP A 386 -16.49 -5.45 -24.37
C ASP A 386 -15.39 -6.43 -24.81
N GLY A 387 -15.62 -7.24 -25.84
CA GLY A 387 -14.62 -8.02 -26.55
C GLY A 387 -14.89 -9.53 -26.50
N ASN A 388 -13.88 -10.37 -26.76
CA ASN A 388 -14.14 -11.80 -26.91
C ASN A 388 -13.72 -12.54 -25.65
N ASP A 389 -14.70 -12.87 -24.81
CA ASP A 389 -14.48 -13.34 -23.46
C ASP A 389 -14.67 -14.85 -23.32
N SER A 390 -14.03 -15.42 -22.30
CA SER A 390 -14.17 -16.82 -21.92
C SER A 390 -14.49 -16.92 -20.44
N ILE A 391 -15.72 -17.31 -20.13
CA ILE A 391 -16.23 -17.39 -18.75
C ILE A 391 -16.55 -18.85 -18.42
N SER A 392 -16.07 -19.34 -17.27
CA SER A 392 -16.38 -20.67 -16.75
C SER A 392 -16.97 -20.55 -15.35
N GLY A 393 -18.21 -21.02 -15.17
CA GLY A 393 -18.94 -21.05 -13.89
C GLY A 393 -18.44 -22.11 -12.92
N GLU A 394 -17.93 -23.23 -13.46
CA GLU A 394 -17.34 -24.34 -12.71
C GLU A 394 -18.30 -25.11 -11.80
N SER A 395 -18.64 -24.70 -10.59
CA SER A 395 -19.61 -25.42 -9.74
C SER A 395 -20.49 -24.46 -8.98
N GLY A 396 -21.81 -24.56 -9.09
CA GLY A 396 -22.63 -23.50 -8.54
C GLY A 396 -23.98 -23.37 -9.21
N SER A 397 -24.61 -22.23 -9.03
CA SER A 397 -25.71 -21.79 -9.90
C SER A 397 -25.37 -20.38 -10.34
N ASP A 398 -24.78 -20.29 -11.53
CA ASP A 398 -24.04 -19.11 -11.94
C ASP A 398 -24.86 -18.22 -12.87
N SER A 399 -24.62 -16.91 -12.79
CA SER A 399 -25.23 -15.92 -13.67
C SER A 399 -24.15 -15.23 -14.49
N MET A 400 -24.03 -15.61 -15.76
CA MET A 400 -22.98 -15.13 -16.65
C MET A 400 -23.57 -14.36 -17.83
N ASP A 401 -22.99 -13.20 -18.12
CA ASP A 401 -23.27 -12.39 -19.30
C ASP A 401 -21.96 -12.12 -20.04
N GLY A 402 -21.85 -12.58 -21.30
CA GLY A 402 -20.69 -12.34 -22.15
C GLY A 402 -20.53 -10.87 -22.51
N GLY A 403 -21.63 -10.15 -22.72
CA GLY A 403 -21.59 -8.80 -23.27
C GLY A 403 -21.43 -8.80 -24.79
N THR A 404 -20.60 -7.91 -25.31
CA THR A 404 -20.42 -7.71 -26.77
C THR A 404 -19.13 -8.36 -27.25
N GLY A 405 -19.14 -8.93 -28.45
CA GLY A 405 -18.00 -9.64 -29.03
C GLY A 405 -18.35 -11.11 -29.19
N ASP A 406 -17.41 -11.94 -29.67
CA ASP A 406 -17.71 -13.37 -29.82
C ASP A 406 -17.23 -14.11 -28.55
N ASP A 407 -18.19 -14.47 -27.69
CA ASP A 407 -17.96 -14.97 -26.34
C ASP A 407 -18.11 -16.49 -26.23
N VAL A 408 -17.49 -17.03 -25.19
CA VAL A 408 -17.61 -18.45 -24.84
C VAL A 408 -17.90 -18.62 -23.36
N LEU A 409 -19.12 -19.05 -23.04
CA LEU A 409 -19.61 -19.28 -21.69
C LEU A 409 -19.79 -20.77 -21.43
N TYR A 410 -19.27 -21.23 -20.29
CA TYR A 410 -19.43 -22.60 -19.80
C TYR A 410 -20.12 -22.57 -18.44
N GLY A 411 -21.27 -23.23 -18.32
CA GLY A 411 -21.89 -23.60 -17.04
C GLY A 411 -21.09 -24.67 -16.30
N ASP A 412 -21.73 -25.36 -15.37
CA ASP A 412 -21.10 -26.28 -14.43
C ASP A 412 -20.95 -27.73 -14.97
N ALA A 413 -20.08 -28.53 -14.34
CA ALA A 413 -19.93 -29.95 -14.68
C ALA A 413 -20.71 -30.88 -13.73
N ASP A 414 -21.52 -30.32 -12.84
CA ASP A 414 -22.10 -31.01 -11.69
C ASP A 414 -23.64 -30.97 -11.76
N ASN A 415 -24.27 -32.13 -11.69
CA ASN A 415 -25.72 -32.35 -11.93
C ASN A 415 -26.74 -31.67 -10.95
N PHE A 416 -26.42 -30.51 -10.37
CA PHE A 416 -27.25 -29.76 -9.42
C PHE A 416 -27.25 -28.23 -9.63
N GLY A 417 -26.42 -27.67 -10.51
CA GLY A 417 -26.44 -26.26 -10.86
C GLY A 417 -27.66 -25.86 -11.69
N PHE A 418 -28.02 -24.58 -11.61
CA PHE A 418 -29.01 -23.93 -12.47
C PHE A 418 -28.34 -22.68 -13.02
N ASP A 419 -27.69 -22.81 -14.17
CA ASP A 419 -26.90 -21.71 -14.70
C ASP A 419 -27.74 -20.83 -15.62
N SER A 420 -27.47 -19.53 -15.59
CA SER A 420 -28.08 -18.51 -16.45
C SER A 420 -26.98 -17.89 -17.29
N LEU A 421 -26.90 -18.31 -18.55
CA LEU A 421 -25.93 -17.84 -19.52
C LEU A 421 -26.62 -16.91 -20.52
N SER A 422 -26.07 -15.72 -20.70
CA SER A 422 -26.51 -14.75 -21.69
C SER A 422 -25.32 -14.17 -22.44
N SER A 423 -25.53 -13.71 -23.66
CA SER A 423 -24.63 -12.82 -24.39
C SER A 423 -25.44 -11.68 -25.02
N ASP A 424 -24.80 -10.60 -25.49
CA ASP A 424 -25.48 -9.49 -26.18
C ASP A 424 -25.28 -9.54 -27.70
N ASP A 425 -24.20 -8.92 -28.21
CA ASP A 425 -23.91 -8.80 -29.64
C ASP A 425 -22.73 -9.73 -29.98
N GLY A 426 -22.88 -10.74 -30.82
CA GLY A 426 -21.75 -11.65 -31.07
C GLY A 426 -22.11 -12.89 -31.86
N ASP A 427 -21.13 -13.60 -32.41
CA ASP A 427 -21.36 -15.02 -32.75
C ASP A 427 -20.91 -15.88 -31.55
N ASP A 428 -21.80 -16.07 -30.56
CA ASP A 428 -21.44 -16.61 -29.25
C ASP A 428 -21.57 -18.13 -29.12
N THR A 429 -20.89 -18.69 -28.12
CA THR A 429 -20.98 -20.10 -27.74
C THR A 429 -21.35 -20.23 -26.27
N LEU A 430 -22.57 -20.69 -25.99
CA LEU A 430 -23.08 -20.92 -24.63
C LEU A 430 -23.27 -22.43 -24.42
N LEU A 431 -22.62 -22.98 -23.39
CA LEU A 431 -22.70 -24.41 -23.05
C LEU A 431 -23.20 -24.56 -21.61
N GLY A 432 -24.41 -25.07 -21.41
CA GLY A 432 -25.00 -25.33 -20.08
C GLY A 432 -24.26 -26.47 -19.36
N ASN A 433 -23.99 -27.56 -20.10
CA ASN A 433 -23.36 -28.79 -19.61
C ASN A 433 -24.29 -29.63 -18.71
N ASP A 434 -23.99 -29.85 -17.44
CA ASP A 434 -24.90 -30.54 -16.52
C ASP A 434 -25.71 -29.47 -15.78
N GLY A 435 -26.92 -29.77 -15.29
CA GLY A 435 -27.74 -28.75 -14.61
C GLY A 435 -29.12 -28.62 -15.23
N ASN A 436 -29.92 -27.63 -14.85
CA ASN A 436 -31.08 -27.24 -15.68
C ASN A 436 -30.90 -25.76 -16.01
N ASP A 437 -30.47 -25.49 -17.23
CA ASP A 437 -29.82 -24.23 -17.52
C ASP A 437 -30.73 -23.33 -18.36
N THR A 438 -30.46 -22.03 -18.30
CA THR A 438 -31.08 -21.02 -19.15
C THR A 438 -30.00 -20.39 -20.01
N LEU A 439 -30.10 -20.56 -21.32
CA LEU A 439 -29.16 -20.01 -22.29
C LEU A 439 -29.90 -19.02 -23.20
N ILE A 440 -29.37 -17.81 -23.35
CA ILE A 440 -29.96 -16.73 -24.17
C ILE A 440 -28.89 -16.13 -25.08
N GLY A 441 -29.02 -16.31 -26.40
CA GLY A 441 -28.02 -15.85 -27.38
C GLY A 441 -28.19 -14.41 -27.89
N ASN A 442 -29.39 -13.83 -27.78
CA ASN A 442 -29.68 -12.46 -28.26
C ASN A 442 -29.23 -12.16 -29.72
N GLU A 443 -28.37 -11.18 -29.99
CA GLU A 443 -28.00 -10.84 -31.38
C GLU A 443 -26.89 -11.78 -31.90
N GLY A 444 -26.84 -12.01 -33.21
CA GLY A 444 -25.78 -12.75 -33.90
C GLY A 444 -25.97 -14.27 -34.00
N ASN A 445 -25.06 -14.97 -34.68
CA ASN A 445 -25.26 -16.39 -35.04
C ASN A 445 -24.69 -17.30 -33.95
N ASN A 446 -25.53 -17.65 -32.99
CA ASN A 446 -25.08 -18.27 -31.76
C ASN A 446 -25.09 -19.80 -31.83
N TYR A 447 -24.22 -20.42 -31.05
CA TYR A 447 -24.23 -21.85 -30.76
C TYR A 447 -24.58 -22.05 -29.29
N LEU A 448 -25.75 -22.65 -29.04
CA LEU A 448 -26.26 -22.90 -27.70
C LEU A 448 -26.47 -24.40 -27.50
N ASP A 449 -25.85 -24.95 -26.46
CA ASP A 449 -25.92 -26.37 -26.11
C ASP A 449 -26.37 -26.50 -24.65
N GLY A 450 -27.63 -26.93 -24.44
CA GLY A 450 -28.19 -27.12 -23.10
C GLY A 450 -27.43 -28.17 -22.32
N GLY A 451 -27.27 -29.36 -22.90
CA GLY A 451 -26.49 -30.45 -22.31
C GLY A 451 -27.35 -31.50 -21.63
N ALA A 452 -27.14 -31.77 -20.36
CA ALA A 452 -27.89 -32.76 -19.62
C ALA A 452 -28.97 -32.10 -18.78
N ASN A 453 -30.08 -32.83 -18.60
CA ASN A 453 -31.30 -32.44 -17.91
C ASN A 453 -32.12 -31.37 -18.67
N SER A 454 -33.02 -30.67 -17.97
CA SER A 454 -34.12 -29.95 -18.60
C SER A 454 -33.80 -28.47 -18.78
N ASP A 455 -33.41 -28.10 -20.00
CA ASP A 455 -32.87 -26.78 -20.28
C ASP A 455 -33.87 -25.84 -20.95
N SER A 456 -33.59 -24.54 -20.85
CA SER A 456 -34.29 -23.47 -21.55
C SER A 456 -33.31 -22.74 -22.45
N VAL A 457 -33.31 -23.07 -23.74
CA VAL A 457 -32.40 -22.50 -24.73
C VAL A 457 -33.17 -21.58 -25.66
N GLN A 458 -32.73 -20.32 -25.72
CA GLN A 458 -33.30 -19.29 -26.58
C GLN A 458 -32.19 -18.68 -27.44
N GLY A 459 -32.35 -18.75 -28.77
CA GLY A 459 -31.52 -17.99 -29.70
C GLY A 459 -31.90 -16.50 -29.65
N GLY A 460 -31.95 -15.84 -30.80
CA GLY A 460 -32.43 -14.48 -30.87
C GLY A 460 -32.86 -14.04 -32.27
N SER A 461 -32.16 -13.09 -32.89
CA SER A 461 -32.63 -12.46 -34.15
C SER A 461 -31.93 -12.89 -35.43
N GLU A 462 -30.88 -13.70 -35.32
CA GLU A 462 -30.02 -14.17 -36.40
C GLU A 462 -30.05 -15.71 -36.49
N ASN A 463 -29.17 -16.34 -37.28
CA ASN A 463 -29.29 -17.77 -37.53
C ASN A 463 -28.58 -18.56 -36.43
N ASP A 464 -29.34 -19.17 -35.55
CA ASP A 464 -28.79 -19.82 -34.38
C ASP A 464 -28.72 -21.35 -34.54
N THR A 465 -27.81 -21.98 -33.79
CA THR A 465 -27.74 -23.43 -33.60
C THR A 465 -28.08 -23.76 -32.17
N LEU A 466 -29.21 -24.45 -31.95
CA LEU A 466 -29.70 -24.82 -30.63
C LEU A 466 -29.70 -26.34 -30.47
N LEU A 467 -29.05 -26.84 -29.42
CA LEU A 467 -29.01 -28.25 -29.06
C LEU A 467 -29.60 -28.45 -27.66
N GLY A 468 -30.65 -29.28 -27.54
CA GLY A 468 -31.23 -29.68 -26.25
C GLY A 468 -30.50 -30.83 -25.57
N GLN A 469 -29.95 -31.77 -26.36
CA GLN A 469 -29.22 -32.96 -25.88
C GLN A 469 -30.06 -33.90 -25.00
N ASP A 470 -29.69 -34.20 -23.75
CA ASP A 470 -30.34 -35.22 -22.91
C ASP A 470 -31.29 -34.56 -21.91
N GLY A 471 -32.61 -34.56 -22.10
CA GLY A 471 -33.42 -33.66 -21.28
C GLY A 471 -34.93 -33.75 -21.38
N ASN A 472 -35.59 -32.70 -20.90
CA ASN A 472 -36.90 -32.31 -21.45
C ASN A 472 -36.79 -30.81 -21.64
N ASP A 473 -36.50 -30.40 -22.86
CA ASP A 473 -35.91 -29.09 -23.10
C ASP A 473 -36.93 -28.15 -23.73
N THR A 474 -36.75 -26.86 -23.49
CA THR A 474 -37.49 -25.80 -24.17
C THR A 474 -36.53 -25.08 -25.11
N LEU A 475 -36.79 -25.18 -26.41
CA LEU A 475 -35.93 -24.64 -27.46
C LEU A 475 -36.71 -23.59 -28.25
N LEU A 476 -36.20 -22.36 -28.29
CA LEU A 476 -36.81 -21.21 -28.96
C LEU A 476 -35.79 -20.61 -29.93
N GLY A 477 -35.95 -20.83 -31.24
CA GLY A 477 -35.03 -20.28 -32.25
C GLY A 477 -35.05 -18.76 -32.29
N GLY A 478 -36.25 -18.18 -32.43
CA GLY A 478 -36.43 -16.72 -32.42
C GLY A 478 -36.74 -16.21 -33.82
N GLY A 479 -35.85 -15.42 -34.41
CA GLY A 479 -35.91 -15.06 -35.81
C GLY A 479 -34.58 -15.33 -36.48
N GLY A 480 -34.58 -15.65 -37.77
CA GLY A 480 -33.40 -16.19 -38.43
C GLY A 480 -33.75 -17.53 -39.08
N ASP A 481 -32.81 -18.10 -39.85
CA ASP A 481 -32.96 -19.46 -40.39
C ASP A 481 -32.23 -20.43 -39.45
N ASP A 482 -32.94 -20.94 -38.44
CA ASP A 482 -32.31 -21.63 -37.30
C ASP A 482 -32.06 -23.12 -37.54
N HIS A 483 -31.04 -23.68 -36.88
CA HIS A 483 -30.81 -25.12 -36.78
C HIS A 483 -31.07 -25.62 -35.36
N ILE A 484 -32.08 -26.47 -35.19
CA ILE A 484 -32.50 -26.92 -33.85
C ILE A 484 -32.47 -28.45 -33.78
N GLU A 485 -31.67 -29.01 -32.87
CA GLU A 485 -31.69 -30.43 -32.52
C GLU A 485 -32.23 -30.63 -31.10
N SER A 486 -33.41 -31.26 -30.96
CA SER A 486 -34.01 -31.42 -29.63
C SER A 486 -33.29 -32.42 -28.75
N GLY A 487 -32.76 -33.49 -29.35
CA GLY A 487 -32.06 -34.54 -28.61
C GLY A 487 -33.00 -35.62 -28.08
N PHE A 488 -32.73 -36.11 -26.87
CA PHE A 488 -33.50 -37.14 -26.19
C PHE A 488 -34.36 -36.52 -25.10
N GLY A 489 -35.67 -36.68 -25.20
CA GLY A 489 -36.49 -36.11 -24.15
C GLY A 489 -37.97 -36.11 -24.43
N ARG A 490 -38.63 -35.14 -23.81
CA ARG A 490 -39.94 -34.65 -24.25
C ARG A 490 -39.84 -33.16 -24.38
N ASP A 491 -39.43 -32.74 -25.54
CA ASP A 491 -38.96 -31.38 -25.73
C ASP A 491 -40.09 -30.51 -26.27
N SER A 492 -39.97 -29.20 -26.05
CA SER A 492 -40.87 -28.18 -26.55
C SER A 492 -40.08 -27.26 -27.47
N VAL A 493 -40.31 -27.39 -28.78
CA VAL A 493 -39.56 -26.67 -29.81
C VAL A 493 -40.44 -25.65 -30.51
N VAL A 494 -39.94 -24.42 -30.60
CA VAL A 494 -40.51 -23.34 -31.42
C VAL A 494 -39.37 -22.80 -32.27
N GLY A 495 -39.47 -22.93 -33.60
CA GLY A 495 -38.48 -22.34 -34.52
C GLY A 495 -38.58 -20.82 -34.48
N GLY A 496 -39.68 -20.28 -34.98
CA GLY A 496 -39.99 -18.86 -34.91
C GLY A 496 -40.08 -18.29 -36.31
N SER A 497 -39.47 -17.13 -36.56
CA SER A 497 -39.55 -16.49 -37.86
C SER A 497 -38.34 -16.81 -38.74
N GLY A 498 -38.55 -17.57 -39.81
CA GLY A 498 -37.55 -17.82 -40.85
C GLY A 498 -37.75 -19.17 -41.49
N ASP A 499 -36.73 -19.69 -42.16
CA ASP A 499 -36.73 -21.03 -42.76
C ASP A 499 -35.93 -22.01 -41.86
N ASP A 500 -36.56 -22.51 -40.79
CA ASP A 500 -35.87 -23.32 -39.76
C ASP A 500 -35.69 -24.82 -40.12
N ASP A 501 -34.52 -25.37 -39.78
CA ASP A 501 -34.18 -26.80 -39.83
C ASP A 501 -34.29 -27.45 -38.44
N ILE A 502 -35.44 -28.10 -38.18
CA ILE A 502 -35.75 -28.71 -36.89
C ILE A 502 -35.62 -30.24 -36.96
N LEU A 503 -34.72 -30.78 -36.13
CA LEU A 503 -34.51 -32.21 -35.90
C LEU A 503 -35.07 -32.60 -34.53
N ALA A 504 -36.36 -32.94 -34.50
CA ALA A 504 -37.06 -33.41 -33.31
C ALA A 504 -37.45 -34.90 -33.35
N ASP A 505 -37.55 -35.51 -32.18
CA ASP A 505 -37.90 -36.91 -32.00
C ASP A 505 -39.44 -37.12 -31.92
N SER A 506 -39.89 -38.37 -31.75
CA SER A 506 -41.32 -38.69 -31.77
C SER A 506 -42.11 -38.32 -30.50
N PHE A 507 -41.43 -37.97 -29.43
CA PHE A 507 -41.99 -37.63 -28.13
C PHE A 507 -42.15 -36.11 -27.94
N ASP A 508 -41.58 -35.32 -28.84
CA ASP A 508 -41.51 -33.86 -28.73
C ASP A 508 -42.77 -33.14 -29.20
N VAL A 509 -42.92 -31.91 -28.71
CA VAL A 509 -43.93 -30.96 -29.12
C VAL A 509 -43.26 -29.87 -29.95
N VAL A 510 -43.51 -29.87 -31.26
CA VAL A 510 -43.03 -28.83 -32.17
C VAL A 510 -44.18 -27.88 -32.52
N ILE A 511 -43.98 -26.58 -32.29
CA ILE A 511 -44.92 -25.50 -32.63
C ILE A 511 -44.39 -24.75 -33.84
N PHE A 512 -45.16 -24.78 -34.93
CA PHE A 512 -44.81 -24.13 -36.20
C PHE A 512 -45.44 -22.76 -36.34
N ASP A 513 -44.65 -21.82 -36.84
CA ASP A 513 -44.97 -20.40 -37.04
C ASP A 513 -45.09 -20.06 -38.54
N GLY A 514 -45.52 -21.01 -39.37
CA GLY A 514 -46.00 -20.73 -40.74
C GLY A 514 -44.99 -20.18 -41.76
N GLY A 515 -43.75 -19.88 -41.38
CA GLY A 515 -42.58 -19.67 -42.24
C GLY A 515 -41.96 -21.00 -42.69
N ASP A 516 -41.93 -21.96 -41.77
CA ASP A 516 -41.26 -23.26 -41.88
C ASP A 516 -41.82 -24.14 -43.03
N ASP A 517 -40.94 -24.68 -43.88
CA ASP A 517 -41.32 -25.65 -44.92
C ASP A 517 -41.58 -27.04 -44.29
N PRO A 518 -42.83 -27.56 -44.30
CA PRO A 518 -43.13 -28.88 -43.75
C PRO A 518 -42.47 -30.04 -44.50
N ALA A 519 -41.83 -29.78 -45.66
CA ALA A 519 -41.27 -30.80 -46.55
C ALA A 519 -39.77 -31.09 -46.34
N SER A 520 -38.99 -30.21 -45.70
CA SER A 520 -37.57 -30.48 -45.39
C SER A 520 -37.41 -31.47 -44.23
N GLN A 521 -38.39 -31.55 -43.33
CA GLN A 521 -38.28 -32.20 -42.02
C GLN A 521 -38.70 -33.70 -41.98
N ALA A 522 -38.80 -34.36 -43.14
CA ALA A 522 -39.25 -35.75 -43.24
C ALA A 522 -38.12 -36.82 -43.24
N SER A 523 -36.86 -36.43 -43.08
CA SER A 523 -35.74 -37.30 -43.46
C SER A 523 -35.12 -38.17 -42.36
N ASN A 524 -35.48 -38.03 -41.08
CA ASN A 524 -34.89 -38.88 -40.02
C ASN A 524 -35.87 -39.55 -39.04
N SER A 525 -37.15 -39.68 -39.41
CA SER A 525 -38.12 -40.49 -38.65
C SER A 525 -37.91 -42.00 -38.88
N ASN A 526 -36.84 -42.56 -38.31
CA ASN A 526 -36.67 -44.02 -38.19
C ASN A 526 -37.11 -44.50 -36.80
N SER A 527 -38.36 -44.22 -36.44
CA SER A 527 -39.01 -44.77 -35.25
C SER A 527 -40.52 -44.79 -35.48
N THR A 528 -41.12 -45.98 -35.35
CA THR A 528 -42.54 -46.25 -35.63
C THR A 528 -43.46 -45.76 -34.49
N GLY A 529 -43.53 -44.45 -34.28
CA GLY A 529 -44.43 -43.78 -33.34
C GLY A 529 -44.94 -42.46 -33.91
N ASN A 530 -46.22 -42.14 -33.71
CA ASN A 530 -46.88 -40.96 -34.27
C ASN A 530 -46.16 -39.64 -33.90
N ALA A 531 -45.42 -39.04 -34.84
CA ALA A 531 -45.24 -37.59 -34.84
C ALA A 531 -46.62 -36.96 -35.08
N THR A 532 -47.27 -36.44 -34.04
CA THR A 532 -48.52 -35.71 -34.18
C THR A 532 -48.24 -34.32 -34.74
N THR A 533 -48.22 -34.20 -36.06
CA THR A 533 -48.40 -32.93 -36.76
C THR A 533 -49.81 -32.42 -36.44
N GLN A 534 -49.95 -31.57 -35.41
CA GLN A 534 -51.25 -31.04 -35.03
C GLN A 534 -51.32 -29.54 -35.30
N LEU A 535 -51.50 -29.21 -36.59
CA LEU A 535 -52.01 -27.91 -37.02
C LEU A 535 -53.35 -27.64 -36.32
N GLY A 536 -53.31 -26.84 -35.26
CA GLY A 536 -54.49 -26.11 -34.76
C GLY A 536 -55.19 -26.62 -33.50
N GLN A 537 -54.61 -27.48 -32.66
CA GLN A 537 -55.11 -27.67 -31.29
C GLN A 537 -53.97 -27.84 -30.28
N LEU A 538 -53.72 -26.78 -29.48
CA LEU A 538 -52.80 -26.77 -28.35
C LEU A 538 -53.25 -27.80 -27.29
N ASN A 539 -52.47 -28.87 -27.10
CA ASN A 539 -52.76 -29.89 -26.10
C ASN A 539 -52.08 -29.53 -24.76
N LEU A 540 -52.81 -28.82 -23.91
CA LEU A 540 -52.36 -28.31 -22.60
C LEU A 540 -52.19 -29.40 -21.50
N ARG A 541 -52.08 -30.68 -21.87
CA ARG A 541 -51.99 -31.76 -20.88
C ARG A 541 -50.54 -32.09 -20.58
N GLY A 542 -50.11 -31.77 -19.36
CA GLY A 542 -48.76 -32.05 -18.88
C GLY A 542 -47.99 -30.78 -18.55
N LEU A 543 -48.43 -29.63 -19.09
CA LEU A 543 -47.79 -28.35 -18.86
C LEU A 543 -48.10 -27.77 -17.48
N THR A 544 -47.10 -27.13 -16.87
CA THR A 544 -47.26 -26.32 -15.66
C THR A 544 -48.03 -25.03 -15.97
N LEU A 545 -48.51 -24.33 -14.92
CA LEU A 545 -49.28 -23.10 -15.13
C LEU A 545 -48.43 -21.98 -15.75
N ASP A 546 -47.13 -21.98 -15.46
CA ASP A 546 -46.17 -20.98 -15.93
C ASP A 546 -45.84 -21.22 -17.41
N GLU A 547 -45.61 -22.48 -17.82
CA GLU A 547 -45.47 -22.88 -19.24
C GLU A 547 -46.70 -22.48 -20.08
N ILE A 548 -47.90 -22.60 -19.53
CA ILE A 548 -49.14 -22.19 -20.23
C ILE A 548 -49.24 -20.66 -20.34
N GLN A 549 -48.85 -19.90 -19.30
CA GLN A 549 -48.84 -18.43 -19.35
C GLN A 549 -47.80 -17.91 -20.34
N PHE A 550 -46.66 -18.57 -20.43
CA PHE A 550 -45.55 -18.25 -21.33
C PHE A 550 -45.92 -18.48 -22.80
N LEU A 551 -46.49 -19.64 -23.14
CA LEU A 551 -46.97 -19.96 -24.50
C LEU A 551 -48.04 -18.97 -25.02
N LEU A 552 -48.88 -18.44 -24.12
CA LEU A 552 -49.89 -17.44 -24.47
C LEU A 552 -49.25 -16.07 -24.78
N GLN A 553 -48.21 -15.68 -24.06
CA GLN A 553 -47.50 -14.41 -24.29
C GLN A 553 -46.71 -14.45 -25.62
N ALA A 554 -46.03 -15.55 -25.92
CA ALA A 554 -45.28 -15.74 -27.16
C ALA A 554 -46.18 -15.77 -28.41
N SER A 555 -47.38 -16.34 -28.31
CA SER A 555 -48.30 -16.46 -29.46
C SER A 555 -48.98 -15.15 -29.89
N GLY A 556 -48.85 -14.07 -29.10
CA GLY A 556 -49.52 -12.79 -29.34
C GLY A 556 -51.05 -12.86 -29.40
N ARG A 557 -51.70 -13.90 -28.84
CA ARG A 557 -53.15 -14.15 -28.93
C ARG A 557 -53.89 -14.19 -27.60
#